data_AF-R8BJD9-F1
#
_entry.id   AF-R8BJD9-F1
#
_cell.length_a   1.000
_cell.length_b   1.000
_cell.length_c   1.000
_cell.angle_alpha   90.00
_cell.angle_beta   90.00
_cell.angle_gamma   90.00
#
_symmetry.space_group_name_H-M   'P 1'
#
loop_
_entity.id
_entity.type
_entity.pdbx_description
1 polymer ?
#
loop_
_entity_poly.entity_id
_entity_poly.type
_entity_poly.pdbx_seq_one_letter_code
_entity_poly.pdbx_strand_id
1 'polypeptide(L)'
;MIIMADVNGEAWPRRSLHEDEDEDEAEDLQGCDITQVPKRDAAAKIVQHIQLCAAHGDRFGGEYITFSSVSPRVFEDLHVKLAGRHGRLTYFGADSGILLVKMADAVHEIVHTTAIDALRDQAVVMGLSRKVFRVGSPRYYSATGNGNGAAKEPDDGLAPADYRAHSDKFPTFVIEAANSQSLRRGDVRVVLIIKIANDDLSAIDLELWHRRWKRPKKARIQLKKPTTATNQPLNITIDENPALWSWSGVPLRVDFEDVFLRPKQGPEEQDLVLTSDTLVRMATLAWLKRRQIRRDDRVMQRKEEEARRKQQREKLEQKKAQEDKEREQRLQRREPQRSLFQRTEKMRRRITKEYKEHKVKDQGKTAELHITKAVEEAEQRIAEERQAREEAEQRQEEAEQRQAEAEQRQAEAEQRQAEAEQRIAKVMEEAEQRIAKVMEEAEQRLAEALEDTQKRHAKAIK
;
A
#
# COMPACT_ATOMS: atom_id res chain seq x y z
N MET A 1 -17.41 -18.40 37.56
CA MET A 1 -16.52 -19.08 36.60
C MET A 1 -17.31 -19.37 35.33
N ILE A 2 -17.27 -18.42 34.40
CA ILE A 2 -17.73 -18.59 33.02
C ILE A 2 -16.60 -19.37 32.34
N ILE A 3 -16.84 -20.60 31.92
CA ILE A 3 -15.88 -21.33 31.10
C ILE A 3 -16.12 -20.84 29.67
N MET A 4 -15.31 -19.88 29.23
CA MET A 4 -15.08 -19.69 27.80
C MET A 4 -14.31 -20.92 27.35
N ALA A 5 -14.99 -21.86 26.69
CA ALA A 5 -14.32 -22.96 26.05
C ALA A 5 -13.76 -22.43 24.73
N ASP A 6 -12.44 -22.33 24.63
CA ASP A 6 -11.75 -22.17 23.35
C ASP A 6 -12.10 -23.37 22.47
N VAL A 7 -12.88 -23.11 21.43
CA VAL A 7 -13.18 -24.09 20.38
C VAL A 7 -12.32 -23.72 19.17
N ASN A 8 -11.27 -24.53 18.97
CA ASN A 8 -10.37 -24.65 17.81
C ASN A 8 -9.11 -23.77 17.80
N GLY A 9 -8.01 -24.37 18.26
CA GLY A 9 -6.65 -23.89 18.01
C GLY A 9 -6.18 -24.21 16.59
N GLU A 10 -6.56 -23.37 15.63
CA GLU A 10 -5.88 -23.30 14.32
C GLU A 10 -5.07 -22.00 14.24
N ALA A 11 -3.76 -22.17 14.09
CA ALA A 11 -2.82 -21.07 13.93
C ALA A 11 -3.02 -20.40 12.56
N TRP A 12 -3.37 -19.11 12.57
CA TRP A 12 -3.50 -18.30 11.37
C TRP A 12 -2.11 -17.98 10.77
N PRO A 13 -1.93 -18.05 9.45
CA PRO A 13 -0.66 -17.68 8.82
C PRO A 13 -0.44 -16.17 8.88
N ARG A 14 0.70 -15.77 9.45
CA ARG A 14 1.20 -14.38 9.43
C ARG A 14 1.45 -13.96 7.98
N ARG A 15 0.66 -13.01 7.47
CA ARG A 15 1.00 -12.25 6.26
C ARG A 15 2.12 -11.26 6.58
N SER A 16 3.16 -11.26 5.76
CA SER A 16 4.24 -10.28 5.81
C SER A 16 3.70 -8.89 5.45
N LEU A 17 3.86 -7.95 6.37
CA LEU A 17 3.50 -6.54 6.22
C LEU A 17 4.61 -5.80 5.47
N HIS A 18 4.21 -4.93 4.54
CA HIS A 18 5.00 -3.78 4.14
C HIS A 18 4.93 -2.73 5.25
N GLU A 19 6.08 -2.14 5.57
CA GLU A 19 6.27 -1.08 6.56
C GLU A 19 5.74 0.24 6.00
N ASP A 20 4.49 0.59 6.32
CA ASP A 20 4.00 1.97 6.31
C ASP A 20 3.67 2.33 7.77
N GLU A 21 4.45 3.24 8.36
CA GLU A 21 4.45 3.66 9.77
C GLU A 21 3.25 4.58 10.12
N ASP A 22 2.03 4.08 9.91
CA ASP A 22 0.82 4.61 10.56
C ASP A 22 0.25 3.46 11.44
N GLU A 23 0.96 3.10 12.50
CA GLU A 23 0.44 2.26 13.59
C GLU A 23 -0.60 3.08 14.39
N ASP A 24 -1.75 3.33 13.76
CA ASP A 24 -2.92 3.87 14.44
C ASP A 24 -3.34 2.88 15.53
N GLU A 25 -3.51 3.42 16.74
CA GLU A 25 -3.96 2.82 17.99
C GLU A 25 -5.31 2.08 17.87
N ALA A 26 -5.37 1.02 17.08
CA ALA A 26 -6.41 0.00 17.19
C ALA A 26 -6.09 -0.89 18.40
N GLU A 27 -6.06 -0.28 19.60
CA GLU A 27 -6.13 -1.00 20.87
C GLU A 27 -7.27 -2.02 20.78
N ASP A 28 -7.04 -3.23 21.29
CA ASP A 28 -8.02 -4.33 21.37
C ASP A 28 -9.37 -3.83 21.93
N LEU A 29 -10.29 -3.43 21.06
CA LEU A 29 -11.61 -2.88 21.40
C LEU A 29 -12.54 -3.92 22.08
N GLN A 30 -12.08 -5.15 22.30
CA GLN A 30 -12.90 -6.25 22.83
C GLN A 30 -12.97 -6.29 24.37
N GLY A 31 -12.14 -5.54 25.09
CA GLY A 31 -12.18 -5.50 26.55
C GLY A 31 -11.80 -4.14 27.13
N CYS A 32 -12.75 -3.48 27.81
CA CYS A 32 -12.47 -2.22 28.50
C CYS A 32 -12.54 -2.44 30.02
N ASP A 33 -11.38 -2.39 30.69
CA ASP A 33 -11.32 -2.40 32.15
C ASP A 33 -11.60 -0.98 32.69
N ILE A 34 -12.71 -0.84 33.41
CA ILE A 34 -13.12 0.45 33.96
C ILE A 34 -12.54 0.73 35.36
N THR A 35 -11.60 -0.08 35.86
CA THR A 35 -10.92 0.16 37.17
C THR A 35 -10.28 1.54 37.28
N GLN A 36 -9.74 2.04 36.17
CA GLN A 36 -9.05 3.34 36.11
C GLN A 36 -10.01 4.53 36.02
N VAL A 37 -11.31 4.28 35.78
CA VAL A 37 -12.31 5.33 35.64
C VAL A 37 -12.98 5.57 37.00
N PRO A 38 -13.04 6.81 37.50
CA PRO A 38 -13.79 7.11 38.72
C PRO A 38 -15.24 6.58 38.62
N LYS A 39 -15.73 5.92 39.68
CA LYS A 39 -17.04 5.21 39.65
C LYS A 39 -18.21 6.07 39.17
N ARG A 40 -18.19 7.38 39.47
CA ARG A 40 -19.22 8.35 39.04
C ARG A 40 -19.23 8.60 37.51
N ASP A 41 -18.09 8.39 36.87
CA ASP A 41 -17.86 8.68 35.44
C ASP A 41 -17.91 7.40 34.59
N ALA A 42 -17.76 6.22 35.20
CA ALA A 42 -17.70 4.92 34.54
C ALA A 42 -18.86 4.66 33.57
N ALA A 43 -20.12 4.89 33.99
CA ALA A 43 -21.27 4.68 33.11
C ALA A 43 -21.24 5.59 31.88
N ALA A 44 -20.78 6.84 32.02
CA ALA A 44 -20.66 7.75 30.87
C ALA A 44 -19.55 7.31 29.91
N LYS A 45 -18.41 6.84 30.45
CA LYS A 45 -17.32 6.30 29.65
C LYS A 45 -17.72 5.05 28.88
N ILE A 46 -18.47 4.14 29.51
CA ILE A 46 -19.04 2.95 28.84
C ILE A 46 -19.96 3.36 27.69
N VAL A 47 -20.89 4.30 27.92
CA VAL A 47 -21.77 4.81 26.85
C VAL A 47 -20.97 5.42 25.70
N GLN A 48 -19.95 6.22 26.01
CA GLN A 48 -19.07 6.81 24.99
C GLN A 48 -18.39 5.71 24.16
N HIS A 49 -17.89 4.66 24.81
CA HIS A 49 -17.24 3.55 24.12
C HIS A 49 -18.24 2.80 23.22
N ILE A 50 -19.44 2.48 23.71
CA ILE A 50 -20.52 1.87 22.92
C ILE A 50 -20.87 2.73 21.70
N GLN A 51 -20.96 4.05 21.87
CA GLN A 51 -21.24 4.99 20.79
C GLN A 51 -20.11 5.06 19.76
N LEU A 52 -18.85 5.00 20.21
CA LEU A 52 -17.70 4.92 19.31
C LEU A 52 -17.74 3.62 18.51
N CYS A 53 -17.95 2.47 19.15
CA CYS A 53 -18.11 1.19 18.47
C CYS A 53 -19.27 1.21 17.46
N ALA A 54 -20.42 1.80 17.84
CA ALA A 54 -21.56 1.96 16.94
C ALA A 54 -21.24 2.89 15.74
N ALA A 55 -20.46 3.95 15.96
CA ALA A 55 -20.06 4.89 14.92
C ALA A 55 -19.04 4.32 13.93
N HIS A 56 -18.19 3.37 14.37
CA HIS A 56 -17.23 2.67 13.51
C HIS A 56 -17.91 1.61 12.60
N GLY A 57 -19.24 1.51 12.66
CA GLY A 57 -20.09 0.82 11.70
C GLY A 57 -20.31 -0.65 11.99
N ASP A 58 -21.16 -1.27 11.16
CA ASP A 58 -21.70 -2.63 11.20
C ASP A 58 -20.66 -3.78 11.10
N ARG A 59 -19.37 -3.44 11.25
CA ARG A 59 -18.26 -4.41 11.31
C ARG A 59 -18.34 -5.28 12.56
N PHE A 60 -18.90 -4.74 13.65
CA PHE A 60 -19.05 -5.42 14.94
C PHE A 60 -20.47 -5.98 15.16
N GLY A 61 -21.28 -6.08 14.10
CA GLY A 61 -22.64 -6.61 14.19
C GLY A 61 -22.65 -8.02 14.79
N GLY A 62 -23.37 -8.20 15.90
CA GLY A 62 -23.41 -9.47 16.64
C GLY A 62 -22.22 -9.73 17.58
N GLU A 63 -21.29 -8.80 17.70
CA GLU A 63 -20.20 -8.86 18.68
C GLU A 63 -20.65 -8.33 20.06
N TYR A 64 -19.96 -8.82 21.09
CA TYR A 64 -20.12 -8.35 22.45
C TYR A 64 -18.96 -7.46 22.82
N ILE A 65 -19.28 -6.32 23.43
CA ILE A 65 -18.29 -5.51 24.13
C ILE A 65 -18.29 -5.96 25.58
N THR A 66 -17.12 -6.37 26.07
CA THR A 66 -16.96 -6.82 27.45
C THR A 66 -16.36 -5.70 28.28
N PHE A 67 -17.01 -5.39 29.40
CA PHE A 67 -16.47 -4.51 30.43
C PHE A 67 -16.26 -5.31 31.72
N SER A 68 -15.11 -5.15 32.34
CA SER A 68 -14.79 -5.75 33.64
C SER A 68 -14.92 -4.70 34.75
N SER A 69 -14.99 -5.17 36.00
CA SER A 69 -14.99 -4.30 37.19
C SER A 69 -16.22 -3.36 37.29
N VAL A 70 -17.32 -3.72 36.63
CA VAL A 70 -18.60 -3.01 36.69
C VAL A 70 -19.31 -3.31 38.00
N SER A 71 -19.50 -2.29 38.83
CA SER A 71 -20.30 -2.43 40.05
C SER A 71 -21.80 -2.41 39.75
N PRO A 72 -22.67 -3.01 40.61
CA PRO A 72 -24.13 -2.97 40.42
C PRO A 72 -24.69 -1.55 40.26
N ARG A 73 -24.14 -0.57 40.99
CA ARG A 73 -24.53 0.84 40.87
C ARG A 73 -24.22 1.41 39.48
N VAL A 74 -23.03 1.13 38.95
CA VAL A 74 -22.63 1.57 37.60
C VAL A 74 -23.52 0.91 36.54
N PHE A 75 -23.88 -0.37 36.73
CA PHE A 75 -24.80 -1.08 35.85
C PHE A 75 -26.19 -0.44 35.81
N GLU A 76 -26.79 -0.12 36.97
CA GLU A 76 -28.10 0.54 37.02
C GLU A 76 -28.07 1.94 36.39
N ASP A 77 -27.04 2.74 36.69
CA ASP A 77 -26.84 4.05 36.07
C ASP A 77 -26.68 3.94 34.55
N LEU A 78 -25.97 2.90 34.08
CA LEU A 78 -25.77 2.63 32.66
C LEU A 78 -27.08 2.22 31.98
N HIS A 79 -27.88 1.36 32.60
CA HIS A 79 -29.15 0.89 32.04
C HIS A 79 -30.10 2.06 31.76
N VAL A 80 -30.23 2.99 32.72
CA VAL A 80 -31.02 4.22 32.53
C VAL A 80 -30.46 5.07 31.37
N LYS A 81 -29.13 5.16 31.24
CA LYS A 81 -28.48 5.94 30.18
C LYS A 81 -28.55 5.28 28.79
N LEU A 82 -28.68 3.96 28.72
CA LEU A 82 -28.80 3.22 27.46
C LEU A 82 -30.26 3.06 27.01
N ALA A 83 -31.24 3.29 27.88
CA ALA A 83 -32.65 3.24 27.53
C ALA A 83 -32.92 4.12 26.28
N GLY A 84 -33.35 3.48 25.18
CA GLY A 84 -33.65 4.15 23.91
C GLY A 84 -32.42 4.51 23.04
N ARG A 85 -31.22 3.99 23.33
CA ARG A 85 -29.99 4.24 22.55
C ARG A 85 -29.48 2.98 21.86
N HIS A 86 -28.44 3.15 21.03
CA HIS A 86 -27.73 2.05 20.38
C HIS A 86 -26.97 1.21 21.43
N GLY A 87 -27.26 -0.09 21.50
CA GLY A 87 -26.67 -1.05 22.44
C GLY A 87 -27.68 -1.64 23.44
N ARG A 88 -27.70 -2.97 23.58
CA ARG A 88 -28.54 -3.69 24.56
C ARG A 88 -27.69 -4.34 25.64
N LEU A 89 -28.15 -4.31 26.89
CA LEU A 89 -27.43 -4.87 28.03
C LEU A 89 -27.74 -6.35 28.15
N THR A 90 -26.97 -7.21 27.49
CA THR A 90 -27.29 -8.64 27.47
C THR A 90 -27.03 -9.32 28.79
N TYR A 91 -25.93 -9.01 29.50
CA TYR A 91 -25.63 -9.69 30.75
C TYR A 91 -24.81 -8.83 31.70
N PHE A 92 -25.16 -8.88 32.98
CA PHE A 92 -24.35 -8.36 34.07
C PHE A 92 -24.17 -9.43 35.14
N GLY A 93 -22.93 -9.83 35.38
CA GLY A 93 -22.57 -10.72 36.48
C GLY A 93 -22.18 -9.91 37.70
N ALA A 94 -23.09 -9.72 38.65
CA ALA A 94 -22.84 -8.90 39.84
C ALA A 94 -21.62 -9.36 40.66
N ASP A 95 -21.43 -10.68 40.80
CA ASP A 95 -20.29 -11.25 41.54
C ASP A 95 -18.96 -11.08 40.79
N SER A 96 -19.00 -11.13 39.46
CA SER A 96 -17.78 -11.02 38.63
C SER A 96 -17.47 -9.59 38.21
N GLY A 97 -18.42 -8.66 38.38
CA GLY A 97 -18.37 -7.33 37.80
C GLY A 97 -18.23 -7.32 36.28
N ILE A 98 -18.66 -8.39 35.60
CA ILE A 98 -18.56 -8.50 34.14
C ILE A 98 -19.87 -8.00 33.55
N LEU A 99 -19.77 -7.04 32.63
CA LEU A 99 -20.87 -6.56 31.83
C LEU A 99 -20.61 -6.92 30.37
N LEU A 100 -21.62 -7.51 29.72
CA LEU A 100 -21.63 -7.80 28.30
C LEU A 100 -22.68 -6.91 27.65
N VAL A 101 -22.23 -6.06 26.75
CA VAL A 101 -23.09 -5.20 25.93
C VAL A 101 -23.10 -5.75 24.52
N LYS A 102 -24.29 -5.95 23.98
CA LYS A 102 -24.45 -6.47 22.62
C LYS A 102 -24.73 -5.35 21.64
N MET A 103 -24.00 -5.40 20.54
CA MET A 103 -24.20 -4.54 19.38
C MET A 103 -25.16 -5.24 18.42
N ALA A 104 -26.45 -5.20 18.76
CA ALA A 104 -27.50 -5.73 17.91
C ALA A 104 -27.55 -4.92 16.60
N ASP A 105 -27.34 -5.59 15.48
CA ASP A 105 -27.51 -5.02 14.15
C ASP A 105 -28.91 -5.33 13.59
N ALA A 106 -29.25 -4.76 12.44
CA ALA A 106 -30.57 -4.98 11.85
C ALA A 106 -30.78 -6.42 11.34
N VAL A 107 -29.71 -7.14 11.01
CA VAL A 107 -29.78 -8.55 10.57
C VAL A 107 -30.12 -9.43 11.75
N HIS A 108 -29.44 -9.22 12.86
CA HIS A 108 -29.66 -9.83 14.15
C HIS A 108 -31.12 -9.67 14.58
N GLU A 109 -31.65 -8.44 14.54
CA GLU A 109 -33.05 -8.17 14.86
C GLU A 109 -34.00 -8.95 13.95
N ILE A 110 -33.82 -8.88 12.63
CA ILE A 110 -34.66 -9.61 11.66
C ILE A 110 -34.71 -11.10 11.96
N VAL A 111 -33.57 -11.70 12.31
CA VAL A 111 -33.46 -13.15 12.48
C VAL A 111 -34.27 -13.61 13.69
N HIS A 112 -34.08 -12.99 14.86
CA HIS A 112 -34.79 -13.42 16.06
C HIS A 112 -36.28 -13.02 16.02
N THR A 113 -36.61 -11.85 15.45
CA THR A 113 -38.01 -11.40 15.30
C THR A 113 -38.80 -12.31 14.36
N THR A 114 -38.19 -12.74 13.25
CA THR A 114 -38.85 -13.67 12.31
C THR A 114 -39.16 -15.01 12.98
N ALA A 115 -38.22 -15.52 13.79
CA ALA A 115 -38.42 -16.77 14.51
C ALA A 115 -39.51 -16.66 15.59
N ILE A 116 -39.51 -15.60 16.41
CA ILE A 116 -40.51 -15.44 17.48
C ILE A 116 -41.91 -15.20 16.91
N ASP A 117 -42.02 -14.41 15.83
CA ASP A 117 -43.30 -14.11 15.20
C ASP A 117 -43.89 -15.39 14.57
N ALA A 118 -43.09 -16.23 13.92
CA ALA A 118 -43.55 -17.51 13.37
C ALA A 118 -44.08 -18.47 14.45
N LEU A 119 -43.48 -18.48 15.64
CA LEU A 119 -43.97 -19.29 16.77
C LEU A 119 -45.23 -18.69 17.39
N ARG A 120 -45.29 -17.36 17.50
CA ARG A 120 -46.47 -16.65 18.01
C ARG A 120 -47.68 -16.84 17.09
N ASP A 121 -47.48 -16.76 15.78
CA ASP A 121 -48.55 -16.91 14.79
C ASP A 121 -49.18 -18.31 14.87
N GLN A 122 -48.37 -19.35 15.12
CA GLN A 122 -48.91 -20.69 15.41
C GLN A 122 -49.79 -20.70 16.65
N ALA A 123 -49.37 -20.03 17.74
CA ALA A 123 -50.22 -19.90 18.92
C ALA A 123 -51.52 -19.12 18.64
N VAL A 124 -51.47 -18.11 17.77
CA VAL A 124 -52.68 -17.38 17.33
C VAL A 124 -53.63 -18.31 16.56
N VAL A 125 -53.12 -19.12 15.64
CA VAL A 125 -53.90 -20.11 14.88
C VAL A 125 -54.56 -21.14 15.80
N MET A 126 -53.90 -21.51 16.91
CA MET A 126 -54.45 -22.39 17.95
C MET A 126 -55.47 -21.71 18.88
N GLY A 127 -55.86 -20.45 18.64
CA GLY A 127 -56.78 -19.70 19.51
C GLY A 127 -56.15 -19.19 20.81
N LEU A 128 -54.82 -19.20 20.92
CA LEU A 128 -54.06 -18.89 22.14
C LEU A 128 -53.45 -17.48 22.16
N SER A 129 -53.94 -16.57 21.30
CA SER A 129 -53.43 -15.21 21.15
C SER A 129 -53.40 -14.39 22.45
N ARG A 130 -54.31 -14.70 23.41
CA ARG A 130 -54.38 -14.07 24.74
C ARG A 130 -53.71 -14.90 25.86
N LYS A 131 -53.23 -16.10 25.53
CA LYS A 131 -52.66 -17.06 26.48
C LYS A 131 -51.14 -17.08 26.44
N VAL A 132 -50.55 -16.56 25.38
CA VAL A 132 -49.11 -16.30 25.27
C VAL A 132 -48.89 -14.88 24.82
N PHE A 133 -47.87 -14.23 25.36
CA PHE A 133 -47.43 -12.93 24.90
C PHE A 133 -45.94 -12.94 24.62
N ARG A 134 -45.55 -12.12 23.64
CA ARG A 134 -44.16 -11.83 23.32
C ARG A 134 -43.60 -10.91 24.41
N VAL A 135 -42.49 -11.29 25.02
CA VAL A 135 -41.90 -10.48 26.10
C VAL A 135 -41.00 -9.37 25.57
N GLY A 136 -40.39 -9.54 24.38
CA GLY A 136 -39.34 -8.65 23.89
C GLY A 136 -38.03 -8.85 24.66
N SER A 137 -37.32 -7.76 24.95
CA SER A 137 -36.03 -7.77 25.65
C SER A 137 -36.08 -7.19 27.08
N PRO A 138 -37.01 -7.61 27.96
CA PRO A 138 -37.05 -7.06 29.31
C PRO A 138 -35.90 -7.62 30.15
N ARG A 139 -35.48 -6.84 31.14
CA ARG A 139 -34.42 -7.20 32.06
C ARG A 139 -34.94 -8.14 33.15
N TYR A 140 -34.24 -9.26 33.34
CA TYR A 140 -34.51 -10.22 34.40
C TYR A 140 -33.33 -10.31 35.37
N TYR A 141 -33.65 -10.37 36.66
CA TYR A 141 -32.67 -10.56 37.71
C TYR A 141 -32.63 -12.03 38.15
N SER A 142 -31.43 -12.51 38.49
CA SER A 142 -31.25 -13.81 39.11
C SER A 142 -31.97 -13.85 40.45
N ALA A 143 -32.64 -14.98 40.75
CA ALA A 143 -33.43 -15.19 41.97
C ALA A 143 -32.59 -15.29 43.26
N THR A 144 -31.30 -14.94 43.23
CA THR A 144 -30.51 -14.76 44.46
C THR A 144 -31.16 -13.60 45.23
N GLY A 145 -31.93 -13.92 46.28
CA GLY A 145 -32.95 -13.07 46.92
C GLY A 145 -32.48 -11.79 47.63
N ASN A 146 -31.34 -11.23 47.24
CA ASN A 146 -30.73 -10.04 47.81
C ASN A 146 -30.73 -8.83 46.86
N GLY A 147 -31.44 -8.88 45.73
CA GLY A 147 -31.62 -7.73 44.82
C GLY A 147 -30.37 -7.29 44.05
N ASN A 148 -29.19 -7.82 44.41
CA ASN A 148 -27.90 -7.57 43.76
C ASN A 148 -27.48 -8.75 42.87
N GLY A 149 -28.44 -9.52 42.34
CA GLY A 149 -28.16 -10.69 41.51
C GLY A 149 -27.67 -10.32 40.12
N ALA A 150 -27.13 -11.32 39.40
CA ALA A 150 -26.84 -11.16 37.98
C ALA A 150 -28.10 -10.73 37.20
N ALA A 151 -27.97 -9.81 36.26
CA ALA A 151 -29.06 -9.36 35.41
C ALA A 151 -28.85 -9.84 33.96
N LYS A 152 -29.94 -10.11 33.25
CA LYS A 152 -29.89 -10.59 31.87
C LYS A 152 -31.07 -10.05 31.06
N GLU A 153 -30.81 -9.66 29.82
CA GLU A 153 -31.84 -9.30 28.82
C GLU A 153 -31.76 -10.32 27.67
N PRO A 154 -32.83 -11.07 27.38
CA PRO A 154 -32.89 -11.90 26.17
C PRO A 154 -33.10 -11.01 24.93
N ASP A 155 -32.84 -11.54 23.74
CA ASP A 155 -33.26 -10.85 22.52
C ASP A 155 -34.78 -10.84 22.39
N ASP A 156 -35.41 -12.00 22.61
CA ASP A 156 -36.87 -12.13 22.66
C ASP A 156 -37.33 -13.35 23.47
N GLY A 157 -38.64 -13.52 23.61
CA GLY A 157 -39.20 -14.72 24.22
C GLY A 157 -40.72 -14.78 24.24
N LEU A 158 -41.24 -15.91 24.70
CA LEU A 158 -42.66 -16.14 24.96
C LEU A 158 -42.89 -16.44 26.45
N ALA A 159 -43.94 -15.84 27.00
CA ALA A 159 -44.41 -16.12 28.34
C ALA A 159 -45.90 -16.46 28.34
N PRO A 160 -46.34 -17.48 29.08
CA PRO A 160 -47.75 -17.78 29.23
C PRO A 160 -48.41 -16.78 30.18
N ALA A 161 -49.49 -16.15 29.72
CA ALA A 161 -50.21 -15.14 30.48
C ALA A 161 -50.72 -15.68 31.82
N ASP A 162 -51.26 -16.90 31.84
CA ASP A 162 -51.91 -17.46 33.03
C ASP A 162 -50.92 -17.80 34.18
N TYR A 163 -49.64 -18.06 33.86
CA TYR A 163 -48.65 -18.52 34.85
C TYR A 163 -47.52 -17.51 35.11
N ARG A 164 -47.25 -16.64 34.13
CA ARG A 164 -46.14 -15.68 34.15
C ARG A 164 -46.57 -14.29 33.68
N ALA A 165 -47.75 -13.83 34.11
CA ALA A 165 -48.24 -12.48 33.83
C ALA A 165 -47.33 -11.35 34.36
N HIS A 166 -46.57 -11.62 35.44
CA HIS A 166 -45.71 -10.62 36.07
C HIS A 166 -44.38 -10.48 35.33
N SER A 167 -43.93 -9.23 35.17
CA SER A 167 -42.71 -8.87 34.43
C SER A 167 -41.41 -9.34 35.11
N ASP A 168 -41.46 -9.72 36.38
CA ASP A 168 -40.31 -10.18 37.17
C ASP A 168 -39.98 -11.68 36.95
N LYS A 169 -40.90 -12.44 36.35
CA LYS A 169 -40.67 -13.86 36.05
C LYS A 169 -40.04 -14.00 34.67
N PHE A 170 -38.97 -14.80 34.60
CA PHE A 170 -38.37 -15.21 33.32
C PHE A 170 -39.44 -15.74 32.36
N PRO A 171 -39.29 -15.59 31.04
CA PRO A 171 -40.17 -16.25 30.08
C PRO A 171 -39.91 -17.76 30.10
N THR A 172 -40.84 -18.55 29.55
CA THR A 172 -40.67 -20.01 29.45
C THR A 172 -39.82 -20.38 28.24
N PHE A 173 -39.92 -19.59 27.17
CA PHE A 173 -39.15 -19.72 25.95
C PHE A 173 -38.36 -18.42 25.70
N VAL A 174 -37.06 -18.54 25.40
CA VAL A 174 -36.16 -17.43 25.09
C VAL A 174 -35.51 -17.64 23.74
N ILE A 175 -35.33 -16.56 22.97
CA ILE A 175 -34.45 -16.53 21.80
C ILE A 175 -33.21 -15.69 22.12
N GLU A 176 -32.05 -16.20 21.70
CA GLU A 176 -30.77 -15.52 21.76
C GLU A 176 -30.07 -15.66 20.40
N ALA A 177 -30.00 -14.60 19.61
CA ALA A 177 -29.23 -14.57 18.38
C ALA A 177 -27.82 -14.04 18.67
N ALA A 178 -26.83 -14.91 18.88
CA ALA A 178 -25.43 -14.52 19.07
C ALA A 178 -24.47 -15.72 19.00
N ASN A 179 -23.17 -15.43 18.92
CA ASN A 179 -22.12 -16.42 19.13
C ASN A 179 -22.22 -16.99 20.56
N SER A 180 -22.25 -18.32 20.65
CA SER A 180 -22.76 -19.04 21.83
C SER A 180 -22.08 -18.67 23.13
N GLN A 181 -22.86 -18.20 24.09
CA GLN A 181 -22.47 -18.19 25.50
C GLN A 181 -23.20 -19.30 26.25
N SER A 182 -22.52 -19.89 27.23
CA SER A 182 -23.09 -20.89 28.12
C SER A 182 -24.11 -20.24 29.06
N LEU A 183 -25.40 -20.34 28.73
CA LEU A 183 -26.45 -19.85 29.63
C LEU A 183 -26.55 -20.74 30.88
N ARG A 184 -26.37 -20.15 32.05
CA ARG A 184 -26.97 -20.67 33.28
C ARG A 184 -28.48 -20.47 33.17
N ARG A 185 -29.21 -21.58 33.16
CA ARG A 185 -30.65 -21.59 32.94
C ARG A 185 -31.35 -21.33 34.26
N GLY A 186 -31.89 -20.13 34.42
CA GLY A 186 -32.89 -19.86 35.46
C GLY A 186 -34.17 -20.67 35.19
N ASP A 187 -35.33 -20.08 35.43
CA ASP A 187 -36.62 -20.74 35.21
C ASP A 187 -37.09 -20.81 33.75
N VAL A 188 -36.18 -20.55 32.80
CA VAL A 188 -36.42 -20.74 31.36
C VAL A 188 -36.43 -22.24 31.04
N ARG A 189 -37.48 -22.72 30.35
CA ARG A 189 -37.64 -24.14 29.97
C ARG A 189 -36.90 -24.43 28.67
N VAL A 190 -37.00 -23.51 27.71
CA VAL A 190 -36.49 -23.67 26.36
C VAL A 190 -35.72 -22.41 25.94
N VAL A 191 -34.55 -22.61 25.33
CA VAL A 191 -33.73 -21.53 24.76
C VAL A 191 -33.43 -21.89 23.31
N LEU A 192 -33.77 -20.99 22.38
CA LEU A 192 -33.35 -21.06 20.99
C LEU A 192 -32.14 -20.14 20.79
N ILE A 193 -30.98 -20.73 20.50
CA ILE A 193 -29.79 -19.96 20.12
C ILE A 193 -29.74 -19.89 18.60
N ILE A 194 -29.58 -18.68 18.04
CA ILE A 194 -29.40 -18.46 16.61
C ILE A 194 -28.00 -17.89 16.39
N LYS A 195 -27.17 -18.60 15.64
CA LYS A 195 -25.80 -18.20 15.31
C LYS A 195 -25.79 -17.78 13.86
N ILE A 196 -25.36 -16.56 13.63
CA ILE A 196 -25.32 -15.96 12.30
C ILE A 196 -23.84 -15.94 11.88
N ALA A 197 -23.53 -16.54 10.74
CA ALA A 197 -22.15 -16.57 10.27
C ALA A 197 -21.72 -15.15 9.81
N ASN A 198 -20.60 -14.66 10.34
CA ASN A 198 -20.11 -13.30 10.06
C ASN A 198 -19.68 -13.14 8.59
N ASP A 199 -19.27 -14.23 7.94
CA ASP A 199 -18.86 -14.30 6.53
C ASP A 199 -20.09 -14.33 5.60
N ASP A 200 -20.48 -13.14 5.14
CA ASP A 200 -21.51 -12.95 4.09
C ASP A 200 -22.92 -13.47 4.42
N LEU A 201 -23.22 -13.77 5.69
CA LEU A 201 -24.42 -14.51 6.09
C LEU A 201 -24.57 -15.82 5.32
N SER A 202 -23.45 -16.48 5.07
CA SER A 202 -23.42 -17.71 4.29
C SER A 202 -24.24 -18.80 4.99
N ALA A 203 -24.34 -18.78 6.33
CA ALA A 203 -25.10 -19.72 7.12
C ALA A 203 -25.77 -19.10 8.36
N ILE A 204 -26.90 -19.69 8.76
CA ILE A 204 -27.53 -19.49 10.05
C ILE A 204 -27.70 -20.86 10.71
N ASP A 205 -27.13 -21.00 11.90
CA ASP A 205 -27.22 -22.19 12.73
C ASP A 205 -28.17 -21.97 13.91
N LEU A 206 -29.05 -22.92 14.16
CA LEU A 206 -30.03 -22.87 15.25
C LEU A 206 -29.74 -24.01 16.22
N GLU A 207 -29.72 -23.71 17.50
CA GLU A 207 -29.62 -24.70 18.57
C GLU A 207 -30.80 -24.55 19.52
N LEU A 208 -31.70 -25.52 19.50
CA LEU A 208 -32.82 -25.60 20.43
C LEU A 208 -32.41 -26.39 21.67
N TRP A 209 -32.28 -25.66 22.77
CA TRP A 209 -31.93 -26.19 24.07
C TRP A 209 -33.17 -26.33 24.94
N HIS A 210 -33.37 -27.54 25.45
CA HIS A 210 -34.42 -27.85 26.42
C HIS A 210 -33.78 -28.15 27.78
N ARG A 211 -34.38 -27.72 28.90
CA ARG A 211 -33.86 -27.95 30.27
C ARG A 211 -33.54 -29.42 30.58
N ARG A 212 -34.35 -30.35 30.05
CA ARG A 212 -34.21 -31.81 30.18
C ARG A 212 -33.19 -32.45 29.21
N TRP A 213 -32.71 -31.75 28.18
CA TRP A 213 -31.84 -32.35 27.17
C TRP A 213 -30.35 -32.16 27.49
N LYS A 214 -29.56 -33.22 27.30
CA LYS A 214 -28.09 -33.18 27.42
C LYS A 214 -27.41 -32.49 26.23
N ARG A 215 -28.03 -32.52 25.05
CA ARG A 215 -27.54 -31.93 23.81
C ARG A 215 -28.67 -31.15 23.12
N PRO A 216 -28.38 -30.04 22.45
CA PRO A 216 -29.40 -29.29 21.72
C PRO A 216 -29.84 -30.07 20.47
N LYS A 217 -31.08 -29.84 20.04
CA LYS A 217 -31.46 -30.13 18.65
C LYS A 217 -30.90 -29.01 17.78
N LYS A 218 -30.37 -29.36 16.61
CA LYS A 218 -29.71 -28.42 15.72
C LYS A 218 -30.43 -28.35 14.39
N ALA A 219 -30.54 -27.14 13.85
CA ALA A 219 -30.88 -26.91 12.45
C ALA A 219 -29.87 -25.96 11.83
N ARG A 220 -29.69 -26.05 10.52
CA ARG A 220 -28.81 -25.17 9.76
C ARG A 220 -29.52 -24.78 8.48
N ILE A 221 -29.38 -23.52 8.09
CA ILE A 221 -29.67 -23.05 6.73
C ILE A 221 -28.42 -22.37 6.17
N GLN A 222 -28.10 -22.66 4.92
CA GLN A 222 -26.91 -22.17 4.24
C GLN A 222 -27.26 -21.74 2.83
N LEU A 223 -26.70 -20.61 2.40
CA LEU A 223 -26.80 -20.14 1.03
C LEU A 223 -26.00 -21.09 0.12
N LYS A 224 -26.65 -21.63 -0.91
CA LYS A 224 -25.97 -22.46 -1.91
C LYS A 224 -24.98 -21.58 -2.65
N LYS A 225 -23.70 -21.96 -2.61
CA LYS A 225 -22.70 -21.32 -3.46
C LYS A 225 -23.08 -21.60 -4.92
N PRO A 226 -23.15 -20.58 -5.80
CA PRO A 226 -23.42 -20.82 -7.21
C PRO A 226 -22.34 -21.75 -7.77
N THR A 227 -22.74 -22.92 -8.23
CA THR A 227 -21.83 -23.99 -8.69
C THR A 227 -21.11 -23.63 -9.99
N THR A 228 -21.55 -22.58 -10.69
CA THR A 228 -20.98 -22.15 -11.96
C THR A 228 -20.15 -20.87 -11.81
N ALA A 229 -18.87 -20.96 -12.21
CA ALA A 229 -17.83 -19.93 -12.15
C ALA A 229 -18.08 -18.66 -12.98
N THR A 230 -19.32 -18.41 -13.38
CA THR A 230 -19.71 -17.12 -13.96
C THR A 230 -19.66 -16.08 -12.85
N ASN A 231 -18.58 -15.29 -12.82
CA ASN A 231 -18.39 -14.07 -12.01
C ASN A 231 -19.46 -12.98 -12.23
N GLN A 232 -20.60 -13.32 -12.83
CA GLN A 232 -21.70 -12.39 -12.92
C GLN A 232 -22.25 -12.17 -11.50
N PRO A 233 -22.29 -10.92 -11.03
CA PRO A 233 -22.97 -10.62 -9.77
C PRO A 233 -24.40 -11.12 -9.91
N LEU A 234 -24.86 -11.92 -8.94
CA LEU A 234 -26.23 -12.39 -8.85
C LEU A 234 -27.16 -11.15 -8.89
N ASN A 235 -27.60 -10.78 -10.10
CA ASN A 235 -28.58 -9.74 -10.35
C ASN A 235 -29.97 -10.34 -10.16
N ILE A 236 -30.10 -11.15 -9.10
CA ILE A 236 -31.35 -11.75 -8.69
C ILE A 236 -32.14 -10.59 -8.09
N THR A 237 -33.19 -10.16 -8.78
CA THR A 237 -34.39 -9.66 -8.12
C THR A 237 -34.85 -10.77 -7.20
N ILE A 238 -34.46 -10.67 -5.94
CA ILE A 238 -34.67 -11.73 -4.94
C ILE A 238 -36.12 -11.66 -4.51
N ASP A 239 -36.95 -12.26 -5.34
CA ASP A 239 -38.10 -12.97 -4.82
C ASP A 239 -37.56 -14.04 -3.86
N GLU A 240 -38.32 -14.39 -2.83
CA GLU A 240 -37.99 -15.32 -1.75
C GLU A 240 -37.73 -16.76 -2.25
N ASN A 241 -36.75 -16.94 -3.15
CA ASN A 241 -36.54 -18.16 -3.89
C ASN A 241 -35.93 -19.22 -2.96
N PRO A 242 -36.71 -20.22 -2.53
CA PRO A 242 -36.22 -21.22 -1.59
C PRO A 242 -35.11 -22.08 -2.21
N ALA A 243 -35.03 -22.13 -3.55
CA ALA A 243 -34.02 -22.90 -4.26
C ALA A 243 -32.58 -22.41 -3.99
N LEU A 244 -32.39 -21.16 -3.57
CA LEU A 244 -31.09 -20.60 -3.19
C LEU A 244 -30.54 -21.16 -1.89
N TRP A 245 -31.40 -21.80 -1.08
CA TRP A 245 -31.04 -22.25 0.25
C TRP A 245 -30.94 -23.77 0.32
N SER A 246 -29.99 -24.25 1.12
CA SER A 246 -29.94 -25.63 1.61
C SER A 246 -30.15 -25.62 3.11
N TRP A 247 -30.97 -26.53 3.63
CA TRP A 247 -31.26 -26.61 5.06
C TRP A 247 -31.24 -28.05 5.57
N SER A 248 -31.03 -28.21 6.86
CA SER A 248 -31.01 -29.51 7.55
C SER A 248 -31.48 -29.38 8.99
N GLY A 249 -31.89 -30.49 9.61
CA GLY A 249 -32.25 -30.54 11.04
C GLY A 249 -33.60 -29.93 11.42
N VAL A 250 -34.42 -29.54 10.43
CA VAL A 250 -35.82 -29.14 10.61
C VAL A 250 -36.76 -30.34 10.41
N PRO A 251 -37.96 -30.34 11.02
CA PRO A 251 -38.51 -29.29 11.89
C PRO A 251 -37.88 -29.24 13.30
N LEU A 252 -37.70 -28.03 13.86
CA LEU A 252 -37.40 -27.87 15.27
C LEU A 252 -38.71 -27.71 16.05
N ARG A 253 -39.02 -28.69 16.90
CA ARG A 253 -40.25 -28.73 17.71
C ARG A 253 -40.00 -28.25 19.14
N VAL A 254 -40.84 -27.33 19.60
CA VAL A 254 -40.93 -26.81 20.96
C VAL A 254 -42.22 -27.35 21.59
N ASP A 255 -42.06 -28.18 22.62
CA ASP A 255 -43.19 -28.84 23.26
C ASP A 255 -44.16 -27.81 23.87
N PHE A 256 -45.46 -27.99 23.61
CA PHE A 256 -46.50 -27.08 24.07
C PHE A 256 -46.44 -26.84 25.59
N GLU A 257 -46.28 -27.93 26.35
CA GLU A 257 -46.29 -27.90 27.82
C GLU A 257 -45.12 -27.09 28.39
N ASP A 258 -44.00 -27.01 27.67
CA ASP A 258 -42.83 -26.26 28.10
C ASP A 258 -43.00 -24.74 27.90
N VAL A 259 -43.85 -24.33 26.95
CA VAL A 259 -44.19 -22.91 26.72
C VAL A 259 -45.37 -22.49 27.60
N PHE A 260 -46.44 -23.27 27.62
CA PHE A 260 -47.71 -22.92 28.27
C PHE A 260 -47.83 -23.39 29.73
N LEU A 261 -46.92 -24.24 30.20
CA LEU A 261 -46.91 -24.81 31.56
C LEU A 261 -48.19 -25.57 31.94
N ARG A 262 -48.87 -26.13 30.93
CA ARG A 262 -50.06 -26.97 31.08
C ARG A 262 -50.16 -28.00 29.94
N PRO A 263 -50.88 -29.11 30.14
CA PRO A 263 -51.19 -30.03 29.06
C PRO A 263 -52.03 -29.36 27.96
N LYS A 264 -51.96 -29.94 26.76
CA LYS A 264 -52.79 -29.58 25.60
C LYS A 264 -54.27 -29.84 25.90
N GLN A 265 -55.14 -28.96 25.45
CA GLN A 265 -56.59 -29.02 25.57
C GLN A 265 -57.21 -29.22 24.19
N GLY A 266 -57.46 -30.49 23.85
CA GLY A 266 -58.06 -30.87 22.56
C GLY A 266 -57.06 -30.97 21.41
N PRO A 267 -57.55 -31.28 20.19
CA PRO A 267 -56.70 -31.55 19.02
C PRO A 267 -56.14 -30.30 18.34
N GLU A 268 -56.70 -29.12 18.63
CA GLU A 268 -56.25 -27.85 18.05
C GLU A 268 -54.93 -27.36 18.66
N GLU A 269 -54.68 -27.68 19.92
CA GLU A 269 -53.42 -27.32 20.60
C GLU A 269 -52.31 -28.29 20.26
N GLN A 270 -51.27 -27.79 19.62
CA GLN A 270 -50.13 -28.55 19.10
C GLN A 270 -48.81 -27.95 19.58
N ASP A 271 -47.73 -28.70 19.39
CA ASP A 271 -46.38 -28.18 19.67
C ASP A 271 -46.03 -27.07 18.67
N LEU A 272 -45.22 -26.10 19.09
CA LEU A 272 -44.76 -25.06 18.18
C LEU A 272 -43.61 -25.59 17.33
N VAL A 273 -43.58 -25.24 16.04
CA VAL A 273 -42.64 -25.82 15.08
C VAL A 273 -41.96 -24.73 14.25
N LEU A 274 -40.63 -24.71 14.23
CA LEU A 274 -39.88 -23.98 13.21
C LEU A 274 -39.67 -24.90 12.01
N THR A 275 -40.30 -24.54 10.89
CA THR A 275 -40.27 -25.31 9.64
C THR A 275 -39.13 -24.86 8.74
N SER A 276 -38.92 -25.56 7.61
CA SER A 276 -38.03 -25.10 6.53
C SER A 276 -38.38 -23.71 6.05
N ASP A 277 -39.68 -23.40 5.93
CA ASP A 277 -40.16 -22.15 5.37
C ASP A 277 -39.82 -20.98 6.29
N THR A 278 -39.93 -21.18 7.61
CA THR A 278 -39.47 -20.20 8.60
C THR A 278 -37.98 -19.93 8.46
N LEU A 279 -37.16 -20.97 8.29
CA LEU A 279 -35.71 -20.81 8.12
C LEU A 279 -35.38 -20.08 6.81
N VAL A 280 -36.01 -20.44 5.70
CA VAL A 280 -35.81 -19.80 4.38
C VAL A 280 -36.19 -18.33 4.43
N ARG A 281 -37.34 -17.99 5.02
CA ARG A 281 -37.78 -16.60 5.18
C ARG A 281 -36.79 -15.80 6.01
N MET A 282 -36.41 -16.32 7.17
CA MET A 282 -35.43 -15.72 8.07
C MET A 282 -34.10 -15.45 7.37
N ALA A 283 -33.54 -16.45 6.68
CA ALA A 283 -32.27 -16.32 5.97
C ALA A 283 -32.34 -15.35 4.79
N THR A 284 -33.46 -15.35 4.06
CA THR A 284 -33.68 -14.43 2.94
C THR A 284 -33.74 -12.98 3.41
N LEU A 285 -34.53 -12.68 4.44
CA LEU A 285 -34.64 -11.32 4.98
C LEU A 285 -33.31 -10.83 5.58
N ALA A 286 -32.62 -11.70 6.33
CA ALA A 286 -31.31 -11.42 6.89
C ALA A 286 -30.29 -11.06 5.80
N TRP A 287 -30.21 -11.90 4.76
CA TRP A 287 -29.29 -11.70 3.64
C TRP A 287 -29.60 -10.45 2.82
N LEU A 288 -30.88 -10.18 2.55
CA LEU A 288 -31.33 -8.93 1.91
C LEU A 288 -30.89 -7.71 2.71
N LYS A 289 -31.09 -7.74 4.04
CA LYS A 289 -30.73 -6.63 4.91
C LYS A 289 -29.22 -6.39 4.93
N ARG A 290 -28.40 -7.43 5.05
CA ARG A 290 -26.94 -7.30 5.01
C ARG A 290 -26.43 -6.77 3.68
N ARG A 291 -27.04 -7.22 2.57
CA ARG A 291 -26.70 -6.70 1.24
C ARG A 291 -27.02 -5.21 1.14
N GLN A 292 -28.16 -4.78 1.68
CA GLN A 292 -28.51 -3.37 1.77
C GLN A 292 -27.47 -2.60 2.58
N ILE A 293 -27.14 -3.04 3.80
CA ILE A 293 -26.15 -2.39 4.67
C ILE A 293 -24.81 -2.21 3.94
N ARG A 294 -24.29 -3.28 3.31
CA ARG A 294 -23.04 -3.21 2.55
C ARG A 294 -23.08 -2.24 1.37
N ARG A 295 -24.24 -2.09 0.73
CA ARG A 295 -24.41 -1.12 -0.34
C ARG A 295 -24.34 0.29 0.23
N ASP A 296 -25.02 0.54 1.33
CA ASP A 296 -25.05 1.83 2.01
C ASP A 296 -23.64 2.19 2.53
N ASP A 297 -22.92 1.24 3.12
CA ASP A 297 -21.52 1.39 3.55
C ASP A 297 -20.59 1.79 2.40
N ARG A 298 -20.70 1.13 1.24
CA ARG A 298 -19.90 1.49 0.05
C ARG A 298 -20.23 2.89 -0.46
N VAL A 299 -21.49 3.31 -0.39
CA VAL A 299 -21.90 4.67 -0.76
C VAL A 299 -21.31 5.68 0.21
N MET A 300 -21.35 5.39 1.52
CA MET A 300 -20.74 6.25 2.55
C MET A 300 -19.23 6.36 2.39
N GLN A 301 -18.51 5.25 2.20
CA GLN A 301 -17.06 5.25 1.96
C GLN A 301 -16.68 6.06 0.72
N ARG A 302 -17.45 5.98 -0.36
CA ARG A 302 -17.21 6.80 -1.57
C ARG A 302 -17.39 8.29 -1.29
N LYS A 303 -18.40 8.66 -0.49
CA LYS A 303 -18.62 10.05 -0.09
C LYS A 303 -17.48 10.57 0.79
N GLU A 304 -17.00 9.76 1.74
CA GLU A 304 -15.86 10.10 2.59
C GLU A 304 -14.57 10.25 1.77
N GLU A 305 -14.32 9.33 0.83
CA GLU A 305 -13.16 9.42 -0.06
C GLU A 305 -13.23 10.66 -0.95
N GLU A 306 -14.41 10.99 -1.50
CA GLU A 306 -14.64 12.20 -2.29
C GLU A 306 -14.42 13.45 -1.45
N ALA A 307 -14.92 13.49 -0.21
CA ALA A 307 -14.69 14.59 0.72
C ALA A 307 -13.19 14.76 1.04
N ARG A 308 -12.46 13.65 1.26
CA ARG A 308 -11.01 13.66 1.49
C ARG A 308 -10.25 14.20 0.28
N ARG A 309 -10.61 13.75 -0.93
CA ARG A 309 -10.02 14.24 -2.18
C ARG A 309 -10.30 15.73 -2.39
N LYS A 310 -11.51 16.20 -2.07
CA LYS A 310 -11.87 17.62 -2.13
C LYS A 310 -11.01 18.45 -1.17
N GLN A 311 -10.88 18.02 0.10
CA GLN A 311 -10.05 18.70 1.09
C GLN A 311 -8.57 18.75 0.67
N GLN A 312 -8.04 17.68 0.07
CA GLN A 312 -6.68 17.65 -0.47
C GLN A 312 -6.50 18.64 -1.63
N ARG A 313 -7.48 18.74 -2.54
CA ARG A 313 -7.47 19.72 -3.63
C ARG A 313 -7.46 21.15 -3.10
N GLU A 314 -8.32 21.46 -2.14
CA GLU A 314 -8.38 22.79 -1.51
C GLU A 314 -7.04 23.16 -0.84
N LYS A 315 -6.41 22.21 -0.12
CA LYS A 315 -5.07 22.41 0.47
C LYS A 315 -4.00 22.68 -0.60
N LEU A 316 -4.05 21.96 -1.72
CA LEU A 316 -3.09 22.15 -2.82
C LEU A 316 -3.29 23.51 -3.50
N GLU A 317 -4.54 23.94 -3.69
CA GLU A 317 -4.88 25.26 -4.23
C GLU A 317 -4.42 26.38 -3.31
N GLN A 318 -4.63 26.24 -1.99
CA GLN A 318 -4.12 27.20 -0.99
C GLN A 318 -2.60 27.30 -1.02
N LYS A 319 -1.90 26.15 -1.08
CA LYS A 319 -0.45 26.11 -1.19
C LYS A 319 0.04 26.80 -2.46
N LYS A 320 -0.57 26.51 -3.61
CA LYS A 320 -0.24 27.16 -4.88
C LYS A 320 -0.46 28.67 -4.83
N ALA A 321 -1.59 29.12 -4.26
CA ALA A 321 -1.89 30.53 -4.09
C ALA A 321 -0.87 31.23 -3.15
N GLN A 322 -0.38 30.53 -2.13
CA GLN A 322 0.69 31.03 -1.27
C GLN A 322 2.02 31.14 -2.04
N GLU A 323 2.41 30.12 -2.79
CA GLU A 323 3.62 30.12 -3.61
C GLU A 323 3.58 31.25 -4.67
N ASP A 324 2.43 31.48 -5.30
CA ASP A 324 2.23 32.57 -6.26
C ASP A 324 2.36 33.95 -5.58
N LYS A 325 1.79 34.13 -4.38
CA LYS A 325 1.98 35.35 -3.57
C LYS A 325 3.44 35.57 -3.18
N GLU A 326 4.14 34.52 -2.75
CA GLU A 326 5.56 34.59 -2.43
C GLU A 326 6.41 34.92 -3.66
N ARG A 327 6.08 34.34 -4.81
CA ARG A 327 6.72 34.64 -6.09
C ARG A 327 6.51 36.11 -6.48
N GLU A 328 5.30 36.63 -6.33
CA GLU A 328 4.99 38.04 -6.59
C GLU A 328 5.78 38.97 -5.66
N GLN A 329 5.82 38.68 -4.35
CA GLN A 329 6.63 39.43 -3.40
C GLN A 329 8.14 39.39 -3.75
N ARG A 330 8.65 38.24 -4.21
CA ARG A 330 10.04 38.13 -4.69
C ARG A 330 10.29 38.99 -5.93
N LEU A 331 9.34 39.06 -6.86
CA LEU A 331 9.43 39.92 -8.04
C LEU A 331 9.42 41.41 -7.64
N GLN A 332 8.51 41.82 -6.75
CA GLN A 332 8.45 43.18 -6.21
C GLN A 332 9.75 43.57 -5.50
N ARG A 333 10.35 42.68 -4.70
CA ARG A 333 11.67 42.92 -4.05
C ARG A 333 12.82 43.03 -5.05
N ARG A 334 12.75 42.32 -6.18
CA ARG A 334 13.78 42.34 -7.23
C ARG A 334 13.67 43.54 -8.15
N GLU A 335 12.52 44.19 -8.23
CA GLU A 335 12.31 45.32 -9.14
C GLU A 335 13.21 46.54 -8.82
N PRO A 336 13.34 47.01 -7.56
CA PRO A 336 14.31 48.04 -7.21
C PRO A 336 15.75 47.64 -7.52
N GLN A 337 16.11 46.37 -7.30
CA GLN A 337 17.45 45.86 -7.60
C GLN A 337 17.72 45.85 -9.11
N ARG A 338 16.73 45.47 -9.93
CA ARG A 338 16.80 45.55 -11.40
C ARG A 338 16.95 46.99 -11.87
N SER A 339 16.18 47.92 -11.29
CA SER A 339 16.29 49.35 -11.60
C SER A 339 17.67 49.91 -11.23
N LEU A 340 18.18 49.56 -10.04
CA LEU A 340 19.52 49.94 -9.59
C LEU A 340 20.60 49.36 -10.52
N PHE A 341 20.49 48.07 -10.86
CA PHE A 341 21.40 47.40 -11.80
C PHE A 341 21.41 48.10 -13.15
N GLN A 342 20.24 48.39 -13.74
CA GLN A 342 20.13 49.12 -15.01
C GLN A 342 20.75 50.53 -14.92
N ARG A 343 20.53 51.26 -13.81
CA ARG A 343 21.18 52.56 -13.58
C ARG A 343 22.70 52.44 -13.52
N THR A 344 23.21 51.46 -12.76
CA THR A 344 24.65 51.20 -12.65
C THR A 344 25.27 50.77 -13.98
N GLU A 345 24.57 49.95 -14.77
CA GLU A 345 25.05 49.51 -16.08
C GLU A 345 25.07 50.68 -17.07
N LYS A 346 24.04 51.53 -17.08
CA LYS A 346 24.00 52.76 -17.87
C LYS A 346 25.14 53.72 -17.48
N MET A 347 25.41 53.87 -16.18
CA MET A 347 26.52 54.66 -15.68
C MET A 347 27.87 54.07 -16.10
N ARG A 348 28.06 52.75 -15.97
CA ARG A 348 29.25 52.04 -16.44
C ARG A 348 29.49 52.23 -17.94
N ARG A 349 28.43 52.19 -18.76
CA ARG A 349 28.51 52.48 -20.20
C ARG A 349 28.93 53.93 -20.47
N ARG A 350 28.43 54.91 -19.71
CA ARG A 350 28.85 56.32 -19.81
C ARG A 350 30.33 56.49 -19.46
N ILE A 351 30.76 55.97 -18.31
CA ILE A 351 32.17 56.01 -17.88
C ILE A 351 33.08 55.34 -18.92
N THR A 352 32.66 54.19 -19.45
CA THR A 352 33.44 53.48 -20.48
C THR A 352 33.55 54.30 -21.77
N LYS A 353 32.47 54.99 -22.16
CA LYS A 353 32.46 55.88 -23.32
C LYS A 353 33.38 57.09 -23.09
N GLU A 354 33.25 57.76 -21.95
CA GLU A 354 34.11 58.88 -21.54
C GLU A 354 35.59 58.47 -21.47
N TYR A 355 35.88 57.30 -20.90
CA TYR A 355 37.23 56.74 -20.86
C TYR A 355 37.77 56.46 -22.27
N LYS A 356 36.97 55.91 -23.18
CA LYS A 356 37.38 55.73 -24.59
C LYS A 356 37.64 57.06 -25.28
N GLU A 357 36.80 58.07 -25.06
CA GLU A 357 36.99 59.42 -25.62
C GLU A 357 38.25 60.09 -25.05
N HIS A 358 38.50 59.95 -23.75
CA HIS A 358 39.72 60.44 -23.10
C HIS A 358 40.95 59.70 -23.61
N LYS A 359 40.89 58.37 -23.72
CA LYS A 359 41.97 57.55 -24.26
C LYS A 359 42.27 57.91 -25.72
N VAL A 360 41.26 58.20 -26.54
CA VAL A 360 41.47 58.67 -27.93
C VAL A 360 42.13 60.05 -27.95
N LYS A 361 41.77 60.96 -27.02
CA LYS A 361 42.44 62.27 -26.89
C LYS A 361 43.90 62.13 -26.43
N ASP A 362 44.16 61.25 -25.46
CA ASP A 362 45.51 60.97 -24.98
C ASP A 362 46.35 60.27 -26.04
N GLN A 363 45.77 59.29 -26.75
CA GLN A 363 46.39 58.64 -27.91
C GLN A 363 46.63 59.61 -29.06
N GLY A 364 45.79 60.64 -29.24
CA GLY A 364 46.05 61.75 -30.17
C GLY A 364 47.31 62.53 -29.78
N LYS A 365 47.45 62.88 -28.50
CA LYS A 365 48.66 63.54 -27.98
C LYS A 365 49.90 62.66 -28.02
N THR A 366 49.74 61.35 -27.79
CA THR A 366 50.86 60.40 -27.86
C THR A 366 51.24 60.13 -29.31
N ALA A 367 50.28 60.07 -30.24
CA ALA A 367 50.53 59.93 -31.67
C ALA A 367 51.24 61.16 -32.23
N GLU A 368 50.91 62.37 -31.75
CA GLU A 368 51.60 63.60 -32.12
C GLU A 368 53.09 63.56 -31.70
N LEU A 369 53.36 63.07 -30.48
CA LEU A 369 54.72 62.83 -29.95
C LEU A 369 55.46 61.71 -30.70
N HIS A 370 54.76 60.63 -31.06
CA HIS A 370 55.31 59.52 -31.82
C HIS A 370 55.56 59.87 -33.28
N ILE A 371 54.79 60.78 -33.89
CA ILE A 371 55.07 61.30 -35.23
C ILE A 371 56.34 62.16 -35.19
N THR A 372 56.55 62.98 -34.15
CA THR A 372 57.80 63.74 -34.01
C THR A 372 59.01 62.82 -33.86
N LYS A 373 58.87 61.78 -33.02
CA LYS A 373 59.92 60.78 -32.81
C LYS A 373 60.14 59.88 -34.04
N ALA A 374 59.09 59.54 -34.79
CA ALA A 374 59.19 58.73 -36.00
C ALA A 374 59.82 59.49 -37.18
N VAL A 375 59.69 60.82 -37.21
CA VAL A 375 60.42 61.67 -38.17
C VAL A 375 61.92 61.66 -37.84
N GLU A 376 62.30 61.79 -36.56
CA GLU A 376 63.71 61.65 -36.13
C GLU A 376 64.26 60.23 -36.38
N GLU A 377 63.49 59.18 -36.10
CA GLU A 377 63.88 57.79 -36.37
C GLU A 377 63.93 57.48 -37.89
N ALA A 378 63.10 58.12 -38.71
CA ALA A 378 63.16 57.98 -40.17
C ALA A 378 64.40 58.66 -40.76
N GLU A 379 64.80 59.81 -40.22
CA GLU A 379 66.06 60.46 -40.60
C GLU A 379 67.28 59.63 -40.18
N GLN A 380 67.24 58.97 -39.02
CA GLN A 380 68.26 57.99 -38.62
C GLN A 380 68.27 56.76 -39.53
N ARG A 381 67.11 56.20 -39.88
CA ARG A 381 67.01 55.04 -40.79
C ARG A 381 67.51 55.33 -42.20
N ILE A 382 67.31 56.53 -42.72
CA ILE A 382 67.86 56.94 -44.02
C ILE A 382 69.39 57.03 -43.98
N ALA A 383 69.98 57.41 -42.84
CA ALA A 383 71.42 57.39 -42.64
C ALA A 383 71.97 55.96 -42.50
N GLU A 384 71.29 55.10 -41.74
CA GLU A 384 71.64 53.68 -41.58
C GLU A 384 71.47 52.88 -42.88
N GLU A 385 70.45 53.18 -43.70
CA GLU A 385 70.21 52.48 -44.97
C GLU A 385 71.23 52.86 -46.05
N ARG A 386 71.79 54.09 -45.99
CA ARG A 386 72.96 54.46 -46.79
C ARG A 386 74.21 53.66 -46.39
N GLN A 387 74.44 53.52 -45.10
CA GLN A 387 75.57 52.76 -44.56
C GLN A 387 75.41 51.24 -44.84
N ALA A 388 74.19 50.71 -44.76
CA ALA A 388 73.88 49.33 -45.08
C ALA A 388 73.98 49.02 -46.59
N ARG A 389 73.71 50.00 -47.47
CA ARG A 389 73.94 49.84 -48.92
C ARG A 389 75.43 49.74 -49.25
N GLU A 390 76.26 50.56 -48.63
CA GLU A 390 77.73 50.49 -48.79
C GLU A 390 78.29 49.15 -48.25
N GLU A 391 77.76 48.66 -47.12
CA GLU A 391 78.13 47.32 -46.61
C GLU A 391 77.60 46.17 -47.48
N ALA A 392 76.41 46.31 -48.08
CA ALA A 392 75.84 45.30 -48.96
C ALA A 392 76.62 45.19 -50.29
N GLU A 393 77.10 46.31 -50.82
CA GLU A 393 77.95 46.37 -52.02
C GLU A 393 79.31 45.69 -51.74
N GLN A 394 79.92 45.94 -50.57
CA GLN A 394 81.13 45.22 -50.15
C GLN A 394 80.89 43.71 -49.95
N ARG A 395 79.74 43.30 -49.41
CA ARG A 395 79.40 41.87 -49.25
C ARG A 395 79.08 41.20 -50.58
N GLN A 396 78.62 41.94 -51.58
CA GLN A 396 78.37 41.43 -52.92
C GLN A 396 79.68 41.17 -53.67
N GLU A 397 80.66 42.08 -53.58
CA GLU A 397 82.02 41.86 -54.10
C GLU A 397 82.71 40.67 -53.41
N GLU A 398 82.53 40.53 -52.09
CA GLU A 398 83.08 39.39 -51.33
C GLU A 398 82.38 38.07 -51.66
N ALA A 399 81.08 38.10 -51.98
CA ALA A 399 80.31 36.94 -52.42
C ALA A 399 80.70 36.48 -53.84
N GLU A 400 80.96 37.42 -54.76
CA GLU A 400 81.46 37.11 -56.11
C GLU A 400 82.87 36.49 -56.06
N GLN A 401 83.75 36.95 -55.17
CA GLN A 401 85.04 36.31 -54.92
C GLN A 401 84.91 34.89 -54.36
N ARG A 402 83.98 34.67 -53.42
CA ARG A 402 83.71 33.33 -52.86
C ARG A 402 83.06 32.39 -53.87
N GLN A 403 82.26 32.91 -54.80
CA GLN A 403 81.65 32.13 -55.88
C GLN A 403 82.69 31.70 -56.92
N ALA A 404 83.62 32.58 -57.30
CA ALA A 404 84.75 32.22 -58.16
C ALA A 404 85.68 31.17 -57.51
N GLU A 405 85.93 31.28 -56.20
CA GLU A 405 86.72 30.30 -55.45
C GLU A 405 85.98 28.94 -55.30
N ALA A 406 84.65 28.96 -55.16
CA ALA A 406 83.82 27.76 -55.11
C ALA A 406 83.77 27.03 -56.46
N GLU A 407 83.66 27.75 -57.58
CA GLU A 407 83.71 27.17 -58.93
C GLU A 407 85.07 26.53 -59.22
N GLN A 408 86.17 27.14 -58.75
CA GLN A 408 87.51 26.57 -58.86
C GLN A 408 87.66 25.28 -58.04
N ARG A 409 87.10 25.23 -56.82
CA ARG A 409 87.09 24.02 -55.97
C ARG A 409 86.17 22.93 -56.51
N GLN A 410 85.09 23.29 -57.19
CA GLN A 410 84.18 22.34 -57.84
C GLN A 410 84.84 21.69 -59.07
N ALA A 411 85.58 22.47 -59.88
CA ALA A 411 86.37 21.94 -60.99
C ALA A 411 87.49 20.98 -60.51
N GLU A 412 88.19 21.30 -59.41
CA GLU A 412 89.17 20.38 -58.81
C GLU A 412 88.52 19.12 -58.21
N ALA A 413 87.30 19.22 -57.66
CA ALA A 413 86.57 18.08 -57.13
C ALA A 413 86.09 17.13 -58.24
N GLU A 414 85.59 17.67 -59.36
CA GLU A 414 85.19 16.89 -60.53
C GLU A 414 86.38 16.19 -61.18
N GLN A 415 87.56 16.83 -61.22
CA GLN A 415 88.79 16.19 -61.70
C GLN A 415 89.24 15.04 -60.79
N ARG A 416 89.14 15.20 -59.46
CA ARG A 416 89.44 14.12 -58.50
C ARG A 416 88.43 12.98 -58.53
N GLN A 417 87.17 13.28 -58.83
CA GLN A 417 86.12 12.29 -58.99
C GLN A 417 86.34 11.46 -60.26
N ALA A 418 86.71 12.08 -61.38
CA ALA A 418 87.07 11.38 -62.62
C ALA A 418 88.31 10.48 -62.45
N GLU A 419 89.33 10.91 -61.69
CA GLU A 419 90.49 10.06 -61.36
C GLU A 419 90.14 8.90 -60.41
N ALA A 420 89.20 9.11 -59.48
CA ALA A 420 88.70 8.06 -58.60
C ALA A 420 87.87 7.01 -59.35
N GLU A 421 87.03 7.43 -60.30
CA GLU A 421 86.23 6.54 -61.16
C GLU A 421 87.14 5.70 -62.09
N GLN A 422 88.21 6.27 -62.64
CA GLN A 422 89.21 5.50 -63.39
C GLN A 422 89.94 4.46 -62.53
N ARG A 423 90.21 4.78 -61.25
CA ARG A 423 90.80 3.81 -60.30
C ARG A 423 89.83 2.70 -59.92
N ILE A 424 88.55 3.00 -59.74
CA ILE A 424 87.52 2.01 -59.43
C ILE A 424 87.29 1.08 -60.63
N ALA A 425 87.23 1.61 -61.86
CA ALA A 425 87.11 0.81 -63.08
C ALA A 425 88.29 -0.17 -63.24
N LYS A 426 89.51 0.28 -62.96
CA LYS A 426 90.71 -0.57 -63.01
C LYS A 426 90.70 -1.67 -61.94
N VAL A 427 90.24 -1.37 -60.72
CA VAL A 427 90.15 -2.36 -59.64
C VAL A 427 89.04 -3.39 -59.91
N MET A 428 87.94 -2.99 -60.56
CA MET A 428 86.89 -3.91 -60.99
C MET A 428 87.37 -4.86 -62.10
N GLU A 429 88.10 -4.35 -63.09
CA GLU A 429 88.69 -5.18 -64.16
C GLU A 429 89.70 -6.21 -63.59
N GLU A 430 90.54 -5.80 -62.64
CA GLU A 430 91.47 -6.70 -61.93
C GLU A 430 90.73 -7.75 -61.06
N ALA A 431 89.56 -7.40 -60.50
CA ALA A 431 88.71 -8.32 -59.73
C ALA A 431 88.00 -9.33 -60.64
N GLU A 432 87.51 -8.91 -61.80
CA GLU A 432 86.89 -9.80 -62.80
C GLU A 432 87.91 -10.78 -63.38
N GLN A 433 89.13 -10.34 -63.66
CA GLN A 433 90.22 -11.24 -64.08
C GLN A 433 90.59 -12.27 -63.00
N ARG A 434 90.54 -11.90 -61.72
CA ARG A 434 90.76 -12.84 -60.59
C ARG A 434 89.60 -13.82 -60.42
N ILE A 435 88.36 -13.39 -60.59
CA ILE A 435 87.18 -14.28 -60.52
C ILE A 435 87.17 -15.27 -61.68
N ALA A 436 87.49 -14.82 -62.90
CA ALA A 436 87.63 -15.69 -64.07
C ALA A 436 88.71 -16.77 -63.87
N LYS A 437 89.87 -16.39 -63.30
CA LYS A 437 90.95 -17.34 -63.00
C LYS A 437 90.55 -18.36 -61.92
N VAL A 438 89.83 -17.94 -60.87
CA VAL A 438 89.36 -18.85 -59.81
C VAL A 438 88.28 -19.80 -60.34
N MET A 439 87.43 -19.35 -61.26
CA MET A 439 86.45 -20.22 -61.93
C MET A 439 87.13 -21.26 -62.85
N GLU A 440 88.15 -20.86 -63.61
CA GLU A 440 88.91 -21.78 -64.47
C GLU A 440 89.67 -22.84 -63.64
N GLU A 441 90.26 -22.45 -62.50
CA GLU A 441 90.88 -23.37 -61.53
C GLU A 441 89.84 -24.30 -60.86
N ALA A 442 88.61 -23.83 -60.64
CA ALA A 442 87.51 -24.64 -60.11
C ALA A 442 86.98 -25.64 -61.14
N GLU A 443 86.89 -25.26 -62.42
CA GLU A 443 86.50 -26.15 -63.52
C GLU A 443 87.56 -27.22 -63.78
N GLN A 444 88.85 -26.89 -63.71
CA GLN A 444 89.93 -27.88 -63.77
C GLN A 444 89.87 -28.88 -62.61
N ARG A 445 89.60 -28.43 -61.38
CA ARG A 445 89.43 -29.32 -60.22
C ARG A 445 88.17 -30.18 -60.31
N LEU A 446 87.10 -29.66 -60.91
CA LEU A 446 85.88 -30.42 -61.15
C LEU A 446 86.08 -31.49 -62.23
N ALA A 447 86.84 -31.17 -63.29
CA ALA A 447 87.22 -32.11 -64.34
C ALA A 447 88.13 -33.22 -63.81
N GLU A 448 89.13 -32.90 -62.97
CA GLU A 448 89.96 -33.89 -62.29
C GLU A 448 89.14 -34.78 -61.34
N ALA A 449 88.19 -34.22 -60.58
CA ALA A 449 87.30 -34.99 -59.71
C ALA A 449 86.33 -35.90 -60.49
N LEU A 450 85.86 -35.46 -61.67
CA LEU A 450 85.05 -36.26 -62.58
C LEU A 450 85.86 -37.40 -63.23
N GLU A 451 87.11 -37.14 -63.60
CA GLU A 451 88.01 -38.19 -64.11
C GLU A 451 88.36 -39.21 -63.02
N ASP A 452 88.57 -38.77 -61.77
CA ASP A 452 88.85 -39.64 -60.63
C ASP A 452 87.63 -40.48 -60.22
N THR A 453 86.41 -39.94 -60.36
CA THR A 453 85.16 -40.70 -60.16
C THR A 453 84.86 -41.66 -61.31
N GLN A 454 85.15 -41.29 -62.56
CA GLN A 454 85.06 -42.21 -63.71
C GLN A 454 86.10 -43.34 -63.62
N LYS A 455 87.34 -43.06 -63.15
CA LYS A 455 88.34 -44.09 -62.87
C LYS A 455 87.92 -45.02 -61.72
N ARG A 456 87.24 -44.50 -60.69
CA ARG A 456 86.65 -45.32 -59.61
C ARG A 456 85.47 -46.17 -60.10
N HIS A 457 84.63 -45.65 -60.99
CA HIS A 457 83.53 -46.42 -61.60
C HIS A 457 84.04 -47.49 -62.58
N ALA A 458 85.08 -47.22 -63.38
CA ALA A 458 85.70 -48.19 -64.28
C ALA A 458 86.45 -49.31 -63.54
N LYS A 459 86.89 -49.06 -62.30
CA LYS A 459 87.54 -50.07 -61.43
C LYS A 459 86.55 -50.92 -60.63
N ALA A 460 85.28 -50.52 -60.57
CA ALA A 460 84.19 -51.27 -59.92
C ALA A 460 83.34 -52.10 -60.90
N ILE A 461 83.57 -51.97 -62.22
CA ILE A 461 82.97 -52.78 -63.30
C ILE A 461 83.96 -53.87 -63.82
N LYS A 462 85.10 -54.02 -63.13
CA LYS A 462 85.82 -55.30 -63.05
C LYS A 462 85.12 -56.19 -62.04
#